data_AF-A0A969EL23-F1
#
_entry.id   AF-A0A969EL23-F1
#
_cell.length_a   1.000
_cell.length_b   1.000
_cell.length_c   1.000
_cell.angle_alpha   90.00
_cell.angle_beta   90.00
_cell.angle_gamma   90.00
#
_symmetry.space_group_name_H-M   'P 1'
#
loop_
_entity.id
_entity.type
_entity.pdbx_description
1 polymer ?
#
loop_
_entity_poly.entity_id
_entity_poly.type
_entity_poly.pdbx_seq_one_letter_code
_entity_poly.pdbx_strand_id
1 'polypeptide(L)' 'RVVTRKNLAIGVWGEKEAPDVSDQALDALIRRLRDRLTEFAPNHTLIVTVRGHGLKLDNPIT' A
#
# COMPACT_ATOMS: atom_id res chain seq x y z
N ARG A 1 -4.90 -11.06 -1.98
CA ARG A 1 -3.47 -11.40 -2.19
C ARG A 1 -2.61 -10.47 -1.34
N VAL A 2 -1.57 -10.97 -0.66
CA VAL A 2 -0.61 -10.12 0.07
C VAL A 2 0.53 -9.72 -0.88
N VAL A 3 0.95 -8.46 -0.83
CA VAL A 3 2.05 -7.89 -1.62
C VAL A 3 3.10 -7.31 -0.67
N THR A 4 4.37 -7.67 -0.88
CA THR A 4 5.48 -7.20 -0.06
C THR A 4 5.76 -5.71 -0.32
N ARG A 5 6.43 -5.05 0.63
CA ARG A 5 6.87 -3.65 0.46
C ARG A 5 7.74 -3.45 -0.78
N LYS A 6 8.71 -4.35 -0.99
CA LYS A 6 9.58 -4.35 -2.19
C LYS A 6 8.76 -4.39 -3.47
N ASN A 7 7.79 -5.31 -3.56
CA ASN A 7 6.97 -5.44 -4.77
C ASN A 7 6.02 -4.27 -4.96
N LEU A 8 5.56 -3.63 -3.88
CA LEU A 8 4.80 -2.38 -3.96
C LEU A 8 5.66 -1.23 -4.47
N ALA A 9 6.89 -1.07 -3.96
CA ALA A 9 7.80 -0.04 -4.44
C ALA A 9 8.10 -0.22 -5.94
N ILE A 10 8.40 -1.45 -6.37
CA ILE A 10 8.59 -1.79 -7.79
C ILE A 10 7.32 -1.50 -8.60
N GLY A 11 6.14 -1.84 -8.09
CA GLY A 11 4.88 -1.60 -8.80
C GLY A 11 4.53 -0.11 -8.98
N VAL A 12 5.05 0.78 -8.13
CA VAL A 12 4.75 2.22 -8.15
C VAL A 12 5.83 3.02 -8.88
N TRP A 13 7.12 2.73 -8.61
CA TRP A 13 8.25 3.49 -9.15
C TRP A 13 9.05 2.72 -10.22
N GLY A 14 8.73 1.45 -10.46
CA GLY A 14 9.46 0.60 -11.40
C GLY A 14 10.77 0.03 -10.82
N GLU A 15 11.36 -0.93 -11.53
CA GLU A 15 12.54 -1.66 -11.03
C GLU A 15 13.80 -0.81 -10.88
N LYS A 16 13.92 0.27 -11.66
CA LYS A 16 15.11 1.13 -11.66
C LYS A 16 15.12 2.09 -10.48
N GLU A 17 13.97 2.69 -10.15
CA GLU A 17 13.88 3.72 -9.11
C GLU A 17 13.52 3.14 -7.75
N ALA A 18 12.80 2.01 -7.70
CA ALA A 18 12.40 1.39 -6.44
C ALA A 18 13.54 1.11 -5.43
N PRO A 19 14.78 0.73 -5.84
CA PRO A 19 15.90 0.58 -4.91
C PRO A 19 16.29 1.86 -4.17
N ASP A 20 16.05 3.03 -4.76
CA ASP A 20 16.37 4.33 -4.18
C ASP A 20 15.22 4.91 -3.35
N VAL A 21 14.04 4.29 -3.41
CA VAL A 21 12.87 4.70 -2.62
C VAL A 21 13.01 4.20 -1.18
N SER A 22 13.00 5.13 -0.24
CA SER A 22 13.02 4.78 1.18
C SER A 22 11.70 4.17 1.65
N ASP A 23 11.78 3.31 2.67
CA ASP A 23 10.60 2.76 3.34
C ASP A 23 9.66 3.86 3.86
N GLN A 24 10.22 4.99 4.30
CA GLN A 24 9.44 6.15 4.76
C GLN A 24 8.63 6.80 3.64
N ALA A 25 9.19 6.88 2.42
CA ALA A 25 8.48 7.42 1.26
C ALA A 25 7.30 6.51 0.87
N LEU A 26 7.51 5.19 0.87
CA LEU A 26 6.44 4.21 0.67
C LEU A 26 5.35 4.34 1.75
N ASP A 27 5.74 4.47 3.03
CA ASP A 27 4.79 4.64 4.13
C ASP A 27 4.00 5.94 4.04
N ALA A 28 4.64 7.04 3.63
CA ALA A 28 3.96 8.30 3.39
C ALA A 28 2.93 8.19 2.26
N LEU A 29 3.25 7.47 1.18
CA LEU A 29 2.30 7.19 0.11
C LEU A 29 1.12 6.34 0.59
N ILE A 30 1.39 5.24 1.30
CA ILE A 30 0.35 4.35 1.85
C ILE A 30 -0.58 5.12 2.79
N ARG A 31 -0.03 5.98 3.66
CA ARG A 31 -0.83 6.82 4.56
C ARG A 31 -1.75 7.75 3.77
N ARG A 32 -1.21 8.54 2.82
CA ARG A 32 -2.02 9.43 1.98
C ARG A 32 -3.12 8.70 1.22
N LEU A 33 -2.82 7.49 0.73
CA LEU A 33 -3.81 6.66 0.06
C LEU A 33 -4.91 6.20 1.02
N ARG A 34 -4.58 5.77 2.24
CA ARG A 34 -5.58 5.41 3.26
C ARG A 34 -6.45 6.59 3.66
N ASP A 35 -5.85 7.76 3.88
CA ASP A 35 -6.57 8.98 4.21
C ASP A 35 -7.60 9.28 3.11
N ARG A 36 -7.18 9.23 1.83
CA ARG A 36 -8.06 9.45 0.69
C ARG A 36 -9.15 8.41 0.54
N LEU A 37 -8.86 7.12 0.75
CA LEU A 37 -9.86 6.06 0.66
C LEU A 37 -10.91 6.16 1.77
N THR A 38 -10.52 6.65 2.95
CA THR A 38 -11.43 6.84 4.09
C THR A 38 -12.47 7.93 3.81
N GLU A 39 -12.16 8.91 2.97
CA GLU A 39 -13.13 9.92 2.51
C GLU A 39 -14.30 9.30 1.71
N PHE A 40 -14.08 8.18 1.03
CA PHE A 40 -15.11 7.50 0.22
C PHE A 40 -15.72 6.27 0.92
N ALA A 41 -14.93 5.55 1.71
CA ALA A 41 -15.34 4.33 2.39
C ALA A 41 -14.93 4.36 3.87
N PRO A 42 -15.54 5.25 4.69
CA PRO A 42 -15.10 5.50 6.06
C PRO A 42 -15.23 4.28 6.98
N ASN A 43 -16.13 3.35 6.66
CA ASN A 43 -16.40 2.16 7.45
C ASN A 43 -15.63 0.92 6.96
N HIS A 44 -14.79 1.04 5.92
CA HIS A 44 -14.11 -0.11 5.32
C HIS A 44 -12.60 0.11 5.19
N THR A 45 -11.81 -0.77 5.80
CA THR A 45 -10.35 -0.73 5.68
C THR A 45 -9.90 -1.45 4.41
N LEU A 46 -9.78 -0.72 3.30
CA LEU A 46 -9.38 -1.29 2.01
C LEU A 46 -7.91 -1.74 1.95
N ILE A 47 -7.02 -1.10 2.70
CA ILE A 47 -5.58 -1.42 2.70
C ILE A 47 -5.16 -1.98 4.05
N VAL A 48 -5.10 -3.31 4.15
CA VAL A 48 -4.81 -4.04 5.38
C VAL A 48 -3.31 -4.32 5.49
N THR A 49 -2.73 -4.00 6.65
CA THR A 49 -1.35 -4.39 6.97
C THR A 49 -1.32 -5.83 7.47
N VAL A 50 -0.52 -6.68 6.82
CA VAL A 50 -0.20 -8.04 7.30
C VAL A 50 1.20 -8.00 7.90
N ARG A 51 1.29 -7.98 9.24
CA ARG A 51 2.56 -7.84 9.97
C ARG A 51 3.57 -8.91 9.52
N GLY A 52 4.81 -8.48 9.30
CA GLY A 52 5.90 -9.34 8.82
C GLY A 52 5.82 -9.74 7.34
N HIS A 53 4.76 -9.38 6.61
CA HIS A 53 4.54 -9.82 5.22
C HIS A 53 4.40 -8.66 4.23
N GLY A 54 3.53 -7.69 4.50
CA GLY A 54 3.26 -6.58 3.58
C GLY A 54 1.84 -6.05 3.69
N LEU A 55 1.25 -5.70 2.54
CA LEU A 55 -0.11 -5.16 2.48
C LEU A 55 -1.03 -6.03 1.62
N LYS A 56 -2.31 -6.08 2.01
CA LYS A 56 -3.38 -6.73 1.26
C LYS A 56 -4.41 -5.66 0.90
N LEU A 57 -4.81 -5.63 -0.37
CA LEU A 57 -6.04 -4.96 -0.79
C LEU A 57 -7.22 -5.85 -0.37
N ASP A 58 -8.05 -5.34 0.52
CA ASP A 58 -9.27 -5.98 1.00
C ASP A 58 -10.48 -5.31 0.35
N ASN A 59 -10.57 -5.48 -0.96
CA ASN A 59 -11.71 -5.02 -1.73
C ASN A 59 -12.87 -6.01 -1.49
N PRO A 60 -14.01 -5.57 -0.92
CA PRO A 60 -15.19 -6.40 -0.89
C PRO A 60 -15.65 -6.52 -2.34
N ILE A 61 -15.28 -7.62 -2.99
CA ILE A 61 -15.81 -7.95 -4.32
C ILE A 61 -17.28 -8.25 -4.08
N THR A 62 -18.14 -7.42 -4.66
CA THR A 62 -19.57 -7.73 -4.84
C THR A 62 -19.73 -8.95 -5.74
#